data_AF-A0A382A7A2-F1
#
_entry.id   AF-A0A382A7A2-F1
#
_cell.length_a   1.000
_cell.length_b   1.000
_cell.length_c   1.000
_cell.angle_alpha   90.00
_cell.angle_beta   90.00
_cell.angle_gamma   90.00
#
_symmetry.space_group_name_H-M   'P 1'
#
loop_
_entity.id
_entity.type
_entity.pdbx_description
1 polymer ?
#
loop_
_entity_poly.entity_id
_entity_poly.type
_entity_poly.pdbx_seq_one_letter_code
_entity_poly.pdbx_strand_id
1 'polypeptide(L)'
;MEDYLVTIERFVLSLKESGLSLSATDYDLIQQWENRSVPAHVVCRGIETGFIEFERTNPRQPSRINLNYLKVFIEDEIERG
;
A
#
# COMPACT_ATOMS: atom_id res chain seq x y z
N MET A 1 17.51 8.96 2.02
CA MET A 1 16.04 8.96 2.19
C MET A 1 15.42 8.65 0.83
N GLU A 2 15.85 7.54 0.23
CA GLU A 2 15.35 7.04 -1.07
C GLU A 2 14.86 5.60 -0.91
N ASP A 3 15.44 4.83 0.02
CA ASP A 3 15.06 3.44 0.28
C ASP A 3 13.59 3.23 0.67
N TYR A 4 12.95 4.16 1.38
CA TYR A 4 11.58 3.95 1.86
C TYR A 4 10.58 3.92 0.70
N LEU A 5 10.56 5.00 -0.07
CA LEU A 5 9.70 5.15 -1.24
C LEU A 5 9.96 4.05 -2.27
N VAL A 6 11.23 3.83 -2.62
CA VAL A 6 11.64 2.85 -3.62
C VAL A 6 11.28 1.43 -3.20
N THR A 7 11.35 1.11 -1.90
CA THR A 7 10.92 -0.19 -1.38
C THR A 7 9.42 -0.39 -1.56
N ILE A 8 8.61 0.61 -1.23
CA ILE A 8 7.16 0.53 -1.36
C ILE A 8 6.75 0.48 -2.84
N GLU A 9 7.36 1.29 -3.70
CA GLU A 9 7.13 1.26 -5.16
C GLU A 9 7.44 -0.11 -5.75
N ARG A 10 8.61 -0.67 -5.44
CA ARG A 10 8.99 -2.01 -5.91
C ARG A 10 8.04 -3.08 -5.40
N PHE A 11 7.58 -2.95 -4.16
CA PHE A 11 6.61 -3.88 -3.59
C PHE A 11 5.27 -3.79 -4.31
N VAL A 12 4.73 -2.59 -4.50
CA VAL A 12 3.49 -2.35 -5.25
C VAL A 12 3.58 -2.88 -6.69
N LEU A 13 4.71 -2.67 -7.37
CA LEU A 13 4.96 -3.22 -8.70
C LEU A 13 5.05 -4.76 -8.70
N SER A 14 5.56 -5.36 -7.61
CA SER A 14 5.67 -6.81 -7.45
C SER A 14 4.32 -7.50 -7.17
N LEU A 15 3.34 -6.76 -6.64
CA LEU A 15 1.95 -7.21 -6.56
C LEU A 15 1.39 -7.24 -8.00
N LYS A 16 1.62 -8.38 -8.67
CA LYS A 16 1.16 -8.82 -10.01
C LYS A 16 0.54 -7.73 -10.89
N GLU A 17 1.28 -7.10 -11.81
CA GLU A 17 0.76 -6.22 -12.90
C GLU A 17 -0.52 -5.42 -12.53
N SER A 18 -0.62 -4.94 -11.28
CA SER A 18 -1.92 -4.83 -10.57
C SER A 18 -2.81 -3.69 -11.04
N GLY A 19 -2.38 -2.96 -12.07
CA GLY A 19 -3.00 -1.70 -12.47
C GLY A 19 -2.99 -0.65 -11.36
N LEU A 20 -2.25 -0.90 -10.28
CA LEU A 20 -2.11 -0.02 -9.12
C LEU A 20 -1.09 1.05 -9.49
N SER A 21 -1.60 2.25 -9.72
CA SER A 21 -0.79 3.42 -10.05
C SER A 21 -0.70 4.29 -8.82
N LEU A 22 0.51 4.62 -8.40
CA LEU A 22 0.73 5.64 -7.38
C LEU A 22 0.46 7.01 -8.00
N SER A 23 -0.59 7.67 -7.53
CA SER A 23 -0.86 9.07 -7.80
C SER A 23 -0.05 9.96 -6.86
N ALA A 24 0.04 11.26 -7.17
CA ALA A 24 0.71 12.23 -6.29
C ALA A 24 0.19 12.20 -4.84
N THR A 25 -1.10 11.90 -4.64
CA THR A 25 -1.71 11.76 -3.31
C THR A 25 -1.23 10.50 -2.59
N ASP A 26 -0.92 9.43 -3.31
CA ASP A 26 -0.40 8.19 -2.72
C ASP A 26 1.04 8.38 -2.24
N TYR A 27 1.85 9.17 -2.97
CA TYR A 27 3.19 9.57 -2.52
C TYR A 27 3.15 10.41 -1.24
N ASP A 28 2.22 11.35 -1.13
CA ASP A 28 2.04 12.15 0.10
C ASP A 28 1.69 11.25 1.30
N LEU A 29 0.80 10.27 1.10
CA LEU A 29 0.47 9.26 2.11
C LEU A 29 1.69 8.43 2.54
N ILE A 30 2.51 7.99 1.59
CA ILE A 30 3.74 7.25 1.87
C ILE A 30 4.70 8.09 2.70
N GLN A 31 4.87 9.37 2.37
CA GLN A 31 5.70 10.29 3.13
C GLN A 31 5.14 10.55 4.54
N GLN A 32 3.81 10.60 4.70
CA GLN A 32 3.21 10.72 6.03
C GLN A 32 3.55 9.53 6.93
N TRP A 33 3.55 8.30 6.40
CA TRP A 33 3.96 7.12 7.17
C TRP A 33 5.46 7.11 7.47
N GLU A 34 6.31 7.53 6.53
CA GLU A 34 7.75 7.71 6.77
C GLU A 34 8.00 8.72 7.90
N ASN A 35 7.31 9.87 7.86
CA ASN A 35 7.41 10.91 8.90
C ASN A 35 6.90 10.42 10.27
N ARG A 36 5.93 9.51 10.29
CA ARG A 36 5.45 8.83 11.51
C ARG A 36 6.39 7.71 11.98
N SER A 37 7.55 7.53 11.33
CA SER A 37 8.50 6.44 11.61
C SER A 37 7.89 5.05 11.46
N VAL A 38 6.86 4.91 10.62
CA VAL A 38 6.25 3.61 10.33
C VAL A 38 7.23 2.81 9.47
N PRO A 39 7.61 1.58 9.85
CA PRO A 39 8.52 0.77 9.05
C PRO A 39 7.92 0.41 7.68
N ALA A 40 8.75 0.41 6.63
CA ALA A 40 8.29 0.09 5.27
C ALA A 40 7.62 -1.30 5.19
N HIS A 41 8.10 -2.27 5.98
CA HIS A 41 7.51 -3.61 6.03
C HIS A 41 6.08 -3.63 6.60
N VAL A 42 5.73 -2.71 7.52
CA VAL A 42 4.37 -2.57 8.05
C VAL A 42 3.44 -2.04 6.97
N VAL A 43 3.90 -1.01 6.24
CA VAL A 43 3.16 -0.46 5.09
C VAL A 43 2.96 -1.53 4.01
N CYS A 44 4.01 -2.26 3.64
CA CYS A 44 3.91 -3.34 2.65
C CYS A 44 2.92 -4.44 3.09
N ARG A 45 2.94 -4.84 4.38
CA ARG A 45 1.96 -5.81 4.92
C ARG A 45 0.54 -5.29 4.84
N GLY A 46 0.29 -4.04 5.22
CA GLY A 46 -1.03 -3.43 5.10
C GLY A 46 -1.53 -3.38 3.66
N ILE A 47 -0.64 -3.05 2.72
CA ILE A 47 -0.93 -3.07 1.28
C ILE A 47 -1.29 -4.49 0.83
N GLU A 48 -0.51 -5.50 1.22
CA GLU A 48 -0.75 -6.91 0.89
C GLU A 48 -2.10 -7.40 1.42
N THR A 49 -2.39 -7.15 2.69
CA THR A 49 -3.65 -7.52 3.34
C THR A 49 -4.84 -6.87 2.62
N GLY A 50 -4.77 -5.57 2.35
CA GLY A 50 -5.83 -4.87 1.64
C GLY A 50 -5.99 -5.32 0.19
N PHE A 51 -4.90 -5.69 -0.47
CA PHE A 51 -4.92 -6.26 -1.82
C PHE A 51 -5.61 -7.63 -1.85
N ILE A 52 -5.26 -8.54 -0.93
CA ILE A 52 -5.88 -9.86 -0.79
C ILE A 52 -7.38 -9.73 -0.48
N GLU A 53 -7.75 -8.81 0.41
CA GLU A 53 -9.16 -8.60 0.76
C GLU A 53 -9.95 -7.99 -0.40
N PHE A 54 -9.32 -7.10 -1.19
CA PHE A 54 -9.92 -6.59 -2.42
C PHE A 54 -10.12 -7.70 -3.47
N GLU A 55 -9.11 -8.54 -3.73
CA GLU A 55 -9.24 -9.67 -4.65
C GLU A 55 -10.35 -10.64 -4.20
N ARG A 56 -10.46 -10.88 -2.88
CA ARG A 56 -11.50 -11.74 -2.29
C ARG A 56 -12.91 -11.16 -2.48
N THR A 57 -13.06 -9.86 -2.32
CA THR A 57 -14.36 -9.17 -2.42
C THR A 57 -14.76 -8.83 -3.85
N ASN A 58 -13.80 -8.66 -4.76
CA ASN A 58 -14.01 -8.26 -6.15
C ASN A 58 -13.31 -9.18 -7.16
N PRO A 59 -13.63 -10.49 -7.20
CA PRO A 59 -12.93 -11.47 -8.03
C PRO A 59 -13.12 -11.27 -9.55
N ARG A 60 -13.97 -10.33 -9.97
CA ARG A 60 -14.31 -10.06 -11.38
C ARG A 60 -13.89 -8.67 -11.87
N GLN A 61 -13.31 -7.83 -11.01
CA GLN A 61 -12.87 -6.49 -11.40
C GLN A 61 -11.41 -6.26 -10.97
N PRO A 62 -10.46 -6.37 -11.90
CA PRO A 62 -9.06 -6.06 -11.62
C PRO A 62 -8.76 -4.55 -11.56
N SER A 63 -9.78 -3.68 -11.59
CA SER A 63 -9.58 -2.29 -11.96
C SER A 63 -9.56 -1.31 -10.79
N ARG A 64 -8.36 -0.74 -10.57
CA ARG A 64 -8.03 0.48 -9.82
C ARG A 64 -8.21 0.41 -8.31
N ILE A 65 -7.38 -0.39 -7.66
CA ILE A 65 -7.01 -0.12 -6.26
C ILE A 65 -6.22 1.19 -6.21
N ASN A 66 -6.50 2.01 -5.20
CA ASN A 66 -5.68 3.15 -4.81
C ASN A 66 -5.15 2.96 -3.39
N LEU A 67 -4.03 3.62 -3.06
CA LEU A 67 -3.42 3.50 -1.74
C LEU A 67 -4.33 4.07 -0.64
N ASN A 68 -5.17 5.05 -0.99
CA ASN A 68 -6.16 5.61 -0.07
C ASN A 68 -7.20 4.56 0.40
N TYR A 69 -7.60 3.59 -0.43
CA TYR A 69 -8.42 2.46 0.02
C TYR A 69 -7.63 1.54 0.94
N LEU A 70 -6.36 1.27 0.59
CA LEU A 70 -5.47 0.42 1.38
C LEU A 70 -5.07 1.04 2.73
N LYS A 71 -5.22 2.36 2.88
CA LYS A 71 -4.90 3.10 4.11
C LYS A 71 -5.49 2.46 5.36
N VAL A 72 -6.73 2.02 5.32
CA VAL A 72 -7.38 1.40 6.50
C VAL A 72 -6.66 0.14 6.96
N PHE A 73 -6.16 -0.68 6.03
CA PHE A 73 -5.42 -1.89 6.33
C PHE A 73 -4.00 -1.59 6.82
N ILE A 74 -3.39 -0.52 6.30
CA ILE A 74 -2.07 -0.07 6.75
C ILE A 74 -2.15 0.51 8.16
N GLU A 75 -3.16 1.33 8.47
CA GLU A 75 -3.37 1.84 9.82
C GLU A 75 -3.71 0.70 10.81
N ASP A 76 -4.53 -0.28 10.41
CA ASP A 76 -4.81 -1.47 11.24
C ASP A 76 -3.53 -2.27 11.54
N GLU A 77 -2.64 -2.44 10.55
CA GLU A 77 -1.33 -3.08 10.79
C GLU A 77 -0.36 -2.22 11.63
N ILE A 78 -0.48 -0.89 11.57
CA ILE A 78 0.27 0.00 12.48
C ILE A 78 -0.23 -0.17 13.93
N GLU A 79 -1.54 -0.29 14.14
CA GLU A 79 -2.14 -0.47 15.47
C GLU A 79 -1.92 -1.87 16.05
N ARG A 80 -1.72 -2.89 15.20
CA ARG A 80 -1.35 -4.25 15.60
C ARG A 80 0.14 -4.43 15.91
N GLY A 81 0.97 -3.44 15.55
CA GLY A 81 2.43 -3.43 15.65
C GLY A 81 2.99 -3.15 17.04
#